data_AF-A0A938USN0-F1
#
_entry.id   AF-A0A938USN0-F1
#
_cell.length_a   1.000
_cell.length_b   1.000
_cell.length_c   1.000
_cell.angle_alpha   90.00
_cell.angle_beta   90.00
_cell.angle_gamma   90.00
#
_symmetry.space_group_name_H-M   'P 1'
#
loop_
_entity.id
_entity.type
_entity.pdbx_description
1 polymer ?
#
loop_
_entity_poly.entity_id
_entity_poly.type
_entity_poly.pdbx_seq_one_letter_code
_entity_poly.pdbx_strand_id
1 'polypeptide(L)'
;MAYVLPGKPVRHLHLAWHERLVEDWSLAGRWAIPAALPERLALVAGRCRLIAANHAAGLPVRYGIAWSGVAFDDAGRFAPPGGNFGRTCATFVLDVFRLEGCELILAESWPRRNREEQQLVAIAEAIGPPIVAETMRREFAAGAARIMAHEVFGACLANTVPVPFELAAHLGTSATADL
;
A
#
# COMPACT_ATOMS: atom_id res chain seq x y z
N MET A 1 -0.08 -7.33 -2.58
CA MET A 1 -0.16 -7.96 -1.24
C MET A 1 -0.47 -9.44 -1.39
N ALA A 2 0.46 -10.31 -1.02
CA ALA A 2 0.21 -11.74 -0.99
C ALA A 2 -0.54 -12.11 0.30
N TYR A 3 -1.52 -13.01 0.22
CA TYR A 3 -2.24 -13.52 1.39
C TYR A 3 -2.65 -14.98 1.19
N VAL A 4 -2.79 -15.70 2.31
CA VAL A 4 -3.14 -17.13 2.33
C VAL A 4 -4.27 -17.35 3.32
N LEU A 5 -5.27 -18.13 2.92
CA LEU A 5 -6.27 -18.67 3.83
C LEU A 5 -5.93 -20.13 4.15
N PRO A 6 -6.29 -20.66 5.33
CA PRO A 6 -6.05 -22.05 5.68
C PRO A 6 -6.54 -23.01 4.58
N GLY A 7 -5.64 -23.87 4.10
CA GLY A 7 -5.94 -24.86 3.05
C GLY A 7 -6.20 -24.29 1.64
N LYS A 8 -5.81 -23.04 1.35
CA LYS A 8 -5.96 -22.40 0.04
C LYS A 8 -4.59 -22.01 -0.56
N PRO A 9 -4.48 -21.92 -1.90
CA PRO A 9 -3.27 -21.40 -2.53
C PRO A 9 -3.08 -19.92 -2.19
N VAL A 10 -1.83 -19.45 -2.31
CA VAL A 10 -1.52 -18.03 -2.13
C VAL A 10 -2.24 -17.20 -3.20
N ARG A 11 -2.81 -16.07 -2.78
CA ARG A 11 -3.44 -15.08 -3.65
C ARG A 11 -2.70 -13.77 -3.55
N HIS A 12 -2.66 -13.03 -4.66
CA HIS A 12 -2.03 -11.72 -4.73
C HIS A 12 -3.08 -10.65 -5.03
N LEU A 13 -3.44 -9.87 -4.02
CA LEU A 13 -4.30 -8.70 -4.16
C LEU A 13 -3.45 -7.45 -4.34
N HIS A 14 -3.59 -6.76 -5.46
CA HIS A 14 -2.84 -5.54 -5.73
C HIS A 14 -3.69 -4.50 -6.46
N LEU A 15 -3.30 -3.24 -6.30
CA LEU A 15 -3.88 -2.15 -7.06
C LEU A 15 -3.16 -2.09 -8.41
N ALA A 16 -3.80 -2.60 -9.46
CA ALA A 16 -3.27 -2.54 -10.80
C ALA A 16 -3.41 -1.13 -11.39
N TRP A 17 -2.76 -0.90 -12.52
CA TRP A 17 -2.99 0.29 -13.34
C TRP A 17 -4.49 0.42 -13.69
N HIS A 18 -4.96 1.66 -13.88
CA HIS A 18 -6.37 2.02 -14.09
C HIS A 18 -7.29 1.88 -12.87
N GLU A 19 -6.76 2.04 -11.65
CA GLU A 19 -7.58 2.12 -10.42
C GLU A 19 -8.37 0.84 -10.11
N ARG A 20 -7.90 -0.30 -10.63
CA ARG A 20 -8.55 -1.61 -10.46
C ARG A 20 -7.81 -2.46 -9.45
N LEU A 21 -8.53 -2.93 -8.44
CA LEU A 21 -8.03 -4.02 -7.61
C LEU A 21 -8.10 -5.32 -8.41
N VAL A 22 -6.97 -6.01 -8.48
CA VAL A 22 -6.84 -7.28 -9.17
C VAL A 22 -6.36 -8.32 -8.17
N GLU A 23 -6.98 -9.49 -8.25
CA GLU A 23 -6.57 -10.68 -7.54
C GLU A 23 -6.05 -11.71 -8.53
N ASP A 24 -4.78 -12.08 -8.40
CA ASP A 24 -4.13 -13.09 -9.24
C ASP A 24 -3.46 -14.19 -8.40
N TRP A 25 -3.01 -15.25 -9.07
CA TRP A 25 -2.32 -16.40 -8.48
C TRP A 25 -0.82 -16.45 -8.83
N SER A 26 -0.30 -15.42 -9.51
CA SER A 26 1.03 -15.45 -10.12
C SER A 26 2.04 -14.75 -9.21
N LEU A 27 2.58 -15.47 -8.22
CA LEU A 27 3.70 -14.99 -7.42
C LEU A 27 5.06 -15.26 -8.10
N ALA A 28 5.22 -14.80 -9.34
CA ALA A 28 6.54 -14.64 -9.91
C ALA A 28 7.21 -13.44 -9.22
N GLY A 29 7.77 -13.64 -8.02
CA GLY A 29 8.40 -12.56 -7.25
C GLY A 29 8.76 -12.94 -5.82
N ARG A 30 9.46 -12.03 -5.14
CA ARG A 30 9.78 -12.13 -3.71
C ARG A 30 8.60 -11.60 -2.89
N TRP A 31 8.33 -12.24 -1.75
CA TRP A 31 7.33 -11.82 -0.77
C TRP A 31 7.89 -11.98 0.64
N ALA A 32 7.35 -11.21 1.59
CA ALA A 32 7.79 -11.20 2.97
C ALA A 32 6.56 -11.24 3.90
N ILE A 33 6.73 -11.87 5.06
CA ILE A 33 5.71 -11.92 6.12
C ILE A 33 6.21 -11.02 7.26
N PRO A 34 5.47 -9.96 7.63
CA PRO A 34 5.89 -9.09 8.73
C PRO A 34 5.85 -9.84 10.07
N ALA A 35 6.65 -9.37 11.03
CA ALA A 35 6.67 -9.87 12.41
C ALA A 35 5.41 -9.44 13.19
N ALA A 36 4.24 -9.92 12.75
CA ALA A 36 2.94 -9.73 13.38
C ALA A 36 2.41 -11.07 13.92
N LEU A 37 1.50 -10.99 14.89
CA LEU A 37 0.85 -12.18 15.46
C LEU A 37 0.10 -12.97 14.36
N PRO A 38 0.18 -14.32 14.35
CA PRO A 38 -0.50 -15.14 13.34
C PRO A 38 -2.00 -14.86 13.22
N GLU A 39 -2.68 -14.60 14.33
CA GLU A 39 -4.10 -14.27 14.37
C GLU A 39 -4.39 -12.95 13.64
N ARG A 40 -3.52 -11.95 13.81
CA ARG A 40 -3.61 -10.67 13.08
C ARG A 40 -3.40 -10.87 11.59
N LEU A 41 -2.44 -11.71 11.19
CA LEU A 41 -2.21 -12.03 9.78
C LEU A 41 -3.41 -12.76 9.14
N ALA A 42 -4.09 -13.62 9.90
CA ALA A 42 -5.33 -14.26 9.44
C ALA A 42 -6.46 -13.24 9.23
N LEU A 43 -6.60 -12.25 10.11
CA LEU A 43 -7.55 -11.14 9.94
C LEU A 43 -7.21 -10.29 8.72
N VAL A 44 -5.94 -9.95 8.51
CA VAL A 44 -5.47 -9.24 7.32
C VAL A 44 -5.85 -10.01 6.05
N ALA A 45 -5.60 -11.33 6.01
CA ALA A 45 -6.00 -12.18 4.88
C ALA A 45 -7.53 -12.18 4.66
N GLY A 46 -8.32 -12.21 5.73
CA GLY A 46 -9.78 -12.05 5.67
C GLY A 46 -10.20 -10.71 5.08
N ARG A 47 -9.55 -9.61 5.50
CA ARG A 47 -9.78 -8.26 4.99
C ARG A 47 -9.45 -8.14 3.51
N CYS A 48 -8.33 -8.71 3.06
CA CYS A 48 -8.00 -8.79 1.63
C CYS A 48 -9.15 -9.40 0.83
N ARG A 49 -9.66 -10.55 1.28
CA ARG A 49 -10.75 -11.24 0.60
C ARG A 49 -12.05 -10.42 0.59
N LEU A 50 -12.37 -9.73 1.68
CA LEU A 50 -13.54 -8.86 1.75
C LEU A 50 -13.42 -7.69 0.77
N ILE A 51 -12.26 -7.01 0.75
CA ILE A 51 -11.98 -5.92 -0.20
C ILE A 51 -12.08 -6.44 -1.64
N ALA A 52 -11.46 -7.58 -1.95
CA ALA A 52 -11.52 -8.19 -3.28
C ALA A 52 -12.98 -8.51 -3.70
N ALA A 53 -13.79 -9.06 -2.80
CA ALA A 53 -15.18 -9.38 -3.07
C ALA A 53 -16.02 -8.13 -3.37
N ASN A 54 -15.85 -7.04 -2.62
CA ASN A 54 -16.59 -5.79 -2.84
C ASN A 54 -16.18 -5.08 -4.13
N HIS A 55 -14.93 -5.21 -4.53
CA HIS A 55 -14.40 -4.57 -5.73
C HIS A 55 -14.44 -5.47 -6.98
N ALA A 56 -14.96 -6.69 -6.89
CA ALA A 56 -15.05 -7.64 -8.00
C ALA A 56 -15.89 -7.11 -9.18
N ALA A 57 -16.88 -6.24 -8.92
CA ALA A 57 -17.67 -5.56 -9.95
C ALA A 57 -16.93 -4.39 -10.64
N GLY A 58 -15.66 -4.16 -10.32
CA GLY A 58 -14.86 -3.09 -10.90
C GLY A 58 -15.05 -1.72 -10.24
N LEU A 59 -15.47 -1.68 -8.98
CA LEU A 59 -15.51 -0.41 -8.22
C LEU A 59 -14.09 0.17 -8.12
N PRO A 60 -13.86 1.41 -8.56
CA PRO A 60 -12.52 1.96 -8.64
C PRO A 60 -11.94 2.25 -7.26
N VAL A 61 -10.66 1.93 -7.07
CA VAL A 61 -9.82 2.45 -5.99
C VAL A 61 -8.91 3.49 -6.62
N ARG A 62 -9.25 4.76 -6.39
CA ARG A 62 -8.56 5.88 -7.02
C ARG A 62 -7.07 5.90 -6.67
N TYR A 63 -6.26 6.44 -7.57
CA TYR A 63 -4.83 6.59 -7.33
C TYR A 63 -4.52 7.90 -6.59
N GLY A 64 -3.65 7.82 -5.57
CA GLY A 64 -3.26 8.95 -4.72
C GLY A 64 -2.09 8.60 -3.83
N ILE A 65 -1.36 9.60 -3.34
CA ILE A 65 -0.15 9.43 -2.53
C ILE A 65 -0.44 9.61 -1.05
N ALA A 66 -1.43 10.43 -0.70
CA ALA A 66 -1.71 10.73 0.69
C ALA A 66 -2.06 9.47 1.47
N TRP A 67 -1.22 9.17 2.45
CA TRP A 67 -1.47 8.16 3.45
C TRP A 67 -1.76 8.84 4.78
N SER A 68 -3.02 9.26 4.95
CA SER A 68 -3.55 9.65 6.25
C SER A 68 -4.80 8.84 6.55
N GLY A 69 -4.83 8.25 7.76
CA GLY A 69 -5.90 7.37 8.20
C GLY A 69 -6.02 6.08 7.40
N VAL A 70 -7.23 5.53 7.40
CA VAL A 70 -7.61 4.27 6.76
C VAL A 70 -8.64 4.59 5.67
N ALA A 71 -8.41 4.15 4.44
CA ALA A 71 -9.32 4.44 3.32
C ALA A 71 -10.29 3.31 2.96
N PHE A 72 -10.41 2.28 3.78
CA PHE A 72 -11.45 1.27 3.61
C PHE A 72 -12.34 1.23 4.84
N ASP A 73 -13.64 1.05 4.64
CA ASP A 73 -14.57 0.86 5.75
C ASP A 73 -14.62 -0.60 6.24
N ASP A 74 -15.43 -0.86 7.26
CA ASP A 74 -15.61 -2.20 7.82
C ASP A 74 -16.20 -3.20 6.82
N ALA A 75 -16.90 -2.71 5.79
CA ALA A 75 -17.41 -3.52 4.70
C ALA A 75 -16.36 -3.77 3.61
N GLY A 76 -15.15 -3.20 3.69
CA GLY A 76 -14.10 -3.33 2.69
C GLY A 76 -14.31 -2.46 1.45
N ARG A 77 -15.12 -1.39 1.55
CA ARG A 77 -15.34 -0.42 0.49
C ARG A 77 -14.36 0.73 0.61
N PHE A 78 -13.85 1.21 -0.52
CA PHE A 78 -12.97 2.37 -0.57
C PHE A 78 -13.71 3.66 -0.18
N ALA A 79 -13.35 4.23 0.97
CA ALA A 79 -13.92 5.43 1.58
C ALA A 79 -12.79 6.29 2.21
N PRO A 80 -11.95 6.96 1.41
CA PRO A 80 -10.84 7.74 1.92
C PRO A 80 -11.30 8.95 2.75
N PRO A 81 -10.70 9.22 3.92
CA PRO A 81 -11.10 10.33 4.78
C PRO A 81 -10.64 11.69 4.22
N GLY A 82 -11.39 12.76 4.53
CA GLY A 82 -10.90 14.13 4.51
C GLY A 82 -10.39 14.67 3.17
N GLY A 83 -10.93 14.18 2.04
CA GLY A 83 -10.43 14.57 0.72
C GLY A 83 -9.06 13.97 0.41
N ASN A 84 -8.70 12.84 1.00
CA ASN A 84 -7.74 11.94 0.37
C ASN A 84 -8.37 11.35 -0.89
N PHE A 85 -7.60 11.30 -1.97
CA PHE A 85 -8.18 10.95 -3.25
C PHE A 85 -7.87 9.52 -3.66
N GLY A 86 -6.85 8.88 -3.10
CA GLY A 86 -6.46 7.56 -3.57
C GLY A 86 -5.39 6.84 -2.74
N ARG A 87 -4.92 5.72 -3.29
CA ARG A 87 -3.80 4.93 -2.76
C ARG A 87 -2.84 4.55 -3.87
N THR A 88 -1.56 4.49 -3.53
CA THR A 88 -0.57 3.69 -4.25
C THR A 88 -0.65 2.23 -3.81
N CYS A 89 0.01 1.32 -4.54
CA CYS A 89 0.15 -0.08 -4.11
C CYS A 89 0.74 -0.20 -2.70
N ALA A 90 1.74 0.63 -2.36
CA ALA A 90 2.40 0.62 -1.06
C ALA A 90 1.42 1.05 0.05
N THR A 91 0.77 2.20 -0.13
CA THR A 91 -0.17 2.75 0.87
C THR A 91 -1.45 1.92 0.98
N PHE A 92 -1.84 1.20 -0.07
CA PHE A 92 -2.91 0.20 -0.01
C PHE A 92 -2.56 -0.94 0.96
N VAL A 93 -1.35 -1.50 0.86
CA VAL A 93 -0.88 -2.54 1.80
C VAL A 93 -0.95 -2.01 3.22
N LEU A 94 -0.41 -0.82 3.46
CA LEU A 94 -0.39 -0.21 4.79
C LEU A 94 -1.80 -0.02 5.38
N ASP A 95 -2.77 0.40 4.56
CA ASP A 95 -4.16 0.55 4.98
C ASP A 95 -4.79 -0.78 5.42
N VAL A 96 -4.57 -1.86 4.66
CA VAL A 96 -5.15 -3.17 4.99
C VAL A 96 -4.57 -3.69 6.30
N PHE A 97 -3.27 -3.53 6.53
CA PHE A 97 -2.65 -3.90 7.80
C PHE A 97 -3.17 -3.04 8.96
N ARG A 98 -3.29 -1.72 8.77
CA ARG A 98 -3.79 -0.79 9.79
C ARG A 98 -5.25 -1.07 10.18
N LEU A 99 -6.11 -1.48 9.24
CA LEU A 99 -7.50 -1.89 9.51
C LEU A 99 -7.59 -2.97 10.59
N GLU A 100 -6.63 -3.88 10.61
CA GLU A 100 -6.61 -5.01 11.53
C GLU A 100 -5.73 -4.75 12.77
N GLY A 101 -5.40 -3.49 13.02
CA GLY A 101 -4.59 -3.05 14.16
C GLY A 101 -3.11 -3.45 14.05
N CYS A 102 -2.60 -3.65 12.83
CA CYS A 102 -1.19 -3.94 12.57
C CYS A 102 -0.53 -2.75 11.89
N GLU A 103 0.19 -1.94 12.65
CA GLU A 103 0.96 -0.82 12.08
C GLU A 103 2.32 -1.32 11.61
N LEU A 104 2.52 -1.45 10.30
CA LEU A 104 3.79 -1.92 9.74
C LEU A 104 4.91 -0.90 9.87
N ILE A 105 4.58 0.39 9.76
CA ILE A 105 5.56 1.47 9.70
C ILE A 105 5.22 2.59 10.66
N LEU A 106 6.26 3.29 11.09
CA LEU A 106 6.17 4.52 11.86
C LEU A 106 6.03 5.70 10.89
N ALA A 107 4.79 6.11 10.59
CA ALA A 107 4.45 7.03 9.50
C ALA A 107 5.22 8.37 9.57
N GLU A 108 5.37 8.92 10.77
CA GLU A 108 6.03 10.19 11.05
C GLU A 108 7.53 10.19 10.76
N SER A 109 8.14 9.01 10.60
CA SER A 109 9.56 8.89 10.27
C SER A 109 9.84 8.97 8.77
N TRP A 110 8.82 8.99 7.90
CA TRP A 110 9.02 9.03 6.45
C TRP A 110 9.43 10.43 5.96
N PRO A 111 10.58 10.57 5.29
CA PRO A 111 11.06 11.87 4.86
C PRO A 111 10.31 12.37 3.63
N ARG A 112 10.34 13.70 3.48
CA ARG A 112 9.98 14.38 2.23
C ARG A 112 11.05 14.15 1.18
N ARG A 113 10.64 13.84 -0.06
CA ARG A 113 11.53 13.50 -1.17
C ARG A 113 11.21 14.35 -2.39
N ASN A 114 11.42 15.66 -2.28
CA ASN A 114 10.94 16.66 -3.24
C ASN A 114 11.24 16.30 -4.71
N ARG A 115 12.41 15.72 -5.00
CA ARG A 115 12.78 15.32 -6.37
C ARG A 115 11.94 14.16 -6.88
N GLU A 116 11.83 13.09 -6.10
CA GLU A 116 11.05 11.90 -6.41
C GLU A 116 9.55 12.21 -6.47
N GLU A 117 9.08 13.14 -5.63
CA GLU A 117 7.71 13.65 -5.64
C GLU A 117 7.42 14.41 -6.94
N GLN A 118 8.30 15.33 -7.36
CA GLN A 118 8.19 16.05 -8.64
C GLN A 118 8.21 15.09 -9.84
N GLN A 119 9.10 14.10 -9.82
CA GLN A 119 9.16 13.08 -10.87
C GLN A 119 7.87 12.28 -10.96
N LEU A 120 7.27 11.91 -9.83
CA LEU A 120 6.02 11.17 -9.83
C LEU A 120 4.85 12.01 -10.34
N VAL A 121 4.79 13.29 -9.97
CA VAL A 121 3.81 14.24 -10.52
C VAL A 121 3.99 14.36 -12.04
N ALA A 122 5.23 14.53 -12.53
CA ALA A 122 5.51 14.61 -13.97
C ALA A 122 5.10 13.35 -14.74
N ILE A 123 5.32 12.16 -14.15
CA ILE A 123 4.83 10.90 -14.72
C ILE A 123 3.30 10.91 -14.77
N ALA A 124 2.62 11.29 -13.68
CA ALA A 124 1.17 11.35 -13.63
C ALA A 124 0.58 12.36 -14.64
N GLU A 125 1.26 13.47 -14.89
CA GLU A 125 0.89 14.44 -15.94
C GLU A 125 1.04 13.87 -17.35
N ALA A 126 2.08 13.06 -17.59
CA ALA A 126 2.39 12.52 -18.91
C ALA A 126 1.45 11.38 -19.34
N ILE A 127 1.04 10.52 -18.40
CA ILE A 127 0.33 9.26 -18.74
C ILE A 127 -0.98 9.05 -17.97
N GLY A 128 -1.26 9.86 -16.95
CA GLY A 128 -2.44 9.72 -16.09
C GLY A 128 -3.56 10.69 -16.46
N PRO A 129 -4.78 10.46 -15.94
CA PRO A 129 -5.83 11.47 -15.99
C PRO A 129 -5.39 12.77 -15.29
N PRO A 130 -5.74 13.96 -15.80
CA PRO A 130 -5.30 15.24 -15.22
C PRO A 130 -5.60 15.40 -13.72
N ILE A 131 -6.71 14.83 -13.25
CA ILE A 131 -7.12 14.87 -11.85
C ILE A 131 -6.13 14.15 -10.91
N VAL A 132 -5.40 13.14 -11.41
CA VAL A 132 -4.41 12.39 -10.62
C VAL A 132 -3.21 13.29 -10.31
N ALA A 133 -2.62 13.92 -11.31
CA ALA A 133 -1.50 14.83 -11.11
C ALA A 133 -1.85 16.00 -10.18
N GLU A 134 -3.01 16.63 -10.39
CA GLU A 134 -3.49 17.72 -9.54
C GLU A 134 -3.68 17.29 -8.08
N THR A 135 -4.25 16.10 -7.90
CA THR A 135 -4.39 15.48 -6.60
C THR A 135 -3.04 15.27 -5.92
N MET A 136 -2.06 14.68 -6.62
CA MET A 136 -0.73 14.44 -6.06
C MET A 136 -0.06 15.75 -5.63
N ARG A 137 -0.17 16.82 -6.42
CA ARG A 137 0.37 18.14 -6.06
C ARG A 137 -0.24 18.66 -4.76
N ARG A 138 -1.57 18.60 -4.63
CA ARG A 138 -2.26 19.02 -3.41
C ARG A 138 -1.83 18.20 -2.20
N GLU A 139 -1.75 16.88 -2.35
CA GLU A 139 -1.34 15.97 -1.27
C GLU A 139 0.11 16.23 -0.84
N PHE A 140 1.02 16.43 -1.78
CA PHE A 140 2.40 16.81 -1.47
C PHE A 140 2.49 18.19 -0.82
N ALA A 141 1.76 19.19 -1.32
CA ALA A 141 1.70 20.51 -0.71
C ALA A 141 1.15 20.48 0.74
N ALA A 142 0.26 19.54 1.04
CA ALA A 142 -0.27 19.29 2.37
C ALA A 142 0.68 18.47 3.28
N GLY A 143 1.88 18.11 2.81
CA GLY A 143 2.91 17.44 3.59
C GLY A 143 2.91 15.90 3.49
N ALA A 144 2.11 15.29 2.62
CA ALA A 144 2.10 13.83 2.47
C ALA A 144 3.48 13.27 2.06
N ALA A 145 4.02 12.30 2.79
CA ALA A 145 5.26 11.65 2.39
C ALA A 145 5.01 10.57 1.33
N ARG A 146 5.89 10.46 0.33
CA ARG A 146 5.85 9.36 -0.63
C ARG A 146 6.36 8.08 0.05
N ILE A 147 5.57 7.01 0.04
CA ILE A 147 5.99 5.69 0.54
C ILE A 147 6.24 4.78 -0.67
N MET A 148 7.42 4.18 -0.72
CA MET A 148 7.84 3.29 -1.81
C MET A 148 7.56 1.82 -1.48
N ALA A 149 7.30 1.02 -2.51
CA ALA A 149 6.96 -0.39 -2.32
C ALA A 149 8.09 -1.20 -1.67
N HIS A 150 9.36 -0.93 -2.01
CA HIS A 150 10.50 -1.63 -1.41
C HIS A 150 10.68 -1.27 0.07
N GLU A 151 10.26 -0.08 0.51
CA GLU A 151 10.32 0.31 1.93
C GLU A 151 9.28 -0.46 2.73
N VAL A 152 8.04 -0.60 2.21
CA VAL A 152 7.01 -1.45 2.83
C VAL A 152 7.45 -2.91 2.86
N PHE A 153 8.10 -3.39 1.80
CA PHE A 153 8.69 -4.72 1.75
C PHE A 153 9.77 -4.90 2.83
N GLY A 154 10.68 -3.93 2.98
CA GLY A 154 11.70 -3.91 4.02
C GLY A 154 11.12 -3.87 5.43
N ALA A 155 10.03 -3.14 5.66
CA ALA A 155 9.31 -3.17 6.93
C ALA A 155 8.79 -4.59 7.27
N CYS A 156 8.34 -5.35 6.27
CA CYS A 156 7.95 -6.74 6.46
C CYS A 156 9.12 -7.70 6.75
N LEU A 157 10.37 -7.29 6.53
CA LEU A 157 11.56 -8.09 6.86
C LEU A 157 12.09 -7.83 8.27
N ALA A 158 11.60 -6.79 8.95
CA ALA A 158 12.02 -6.47 10.30
C ALA A 158 11.43 -7.46 11.33
N ASN A 159 12.15 -7.66 12.44
CA ASN A 159 11.73 -8.55 13.52
C ASN A 159 10.64 -7.96 14.44
N THR A 160 10.31 -6.67 14.27
CA THR A 160 9.32 -5.95 15.07
C THR A 160 8.64 -4.88 14.22
N VAL A 161 7.37 -4.59 14.50
CA VAL A 161 6.60 -3.51 13.87
C VAL A 161 5.96 -2.62 14.96
N PRO A 162 5.75 -1.31 14.74
CA PRO A 162 6.04 -0.55 13.52
C PRO A 162 7.54 -0.27 13.30
N VAL A 163 7.95 -0.15 12.04
CA VAL A 163 9.35 0.05 11.62
C VAL A 163 9.59 1.51 11.21
N PRO A 164 10.68 2.16 11.67
CA PRO A 164 11.05 3.49 11.20
C PRO A 164 11.64 3.46 9.78
N PHE A 165 11.56 4.60 9.08
CA PHE A 165 11.98 4.74 7.68
C PHE A 165 13.38 4.19 7.39
N GLU A 166 14.40 4.59 8.17
CA GLU A 166 15.79 4.22 7.90
C GLU A 166 15.99 2.70 7.85
N LEU A 167 15.39 1.97 8.80
CA LEU A 167 15.48 0.51 8.84
C LEU A 167 14.69 -0.13 7.70
N ALA A 168 13.47 0.35 7.44
CA ALA A 168 12.62 -0.15 6.36
C ALA A 168 13.28 0.05 4.98
N ALA A 169 13.87 1.22 4.74
CA ALA A 169 14.60 1.54 3.51
C ALA A 169 15.85 0.67 3.36
N HIS A 170 16.67 0.54 4.41
CA HIS A 170 17.88 -0.28 4.38
C HIS A 170 17.59 -1.75 4.06
N LEU A 171 16.62 -2.35 4.76
CA LEU A 171 16.22 -3.74 4.53
C LEU A 171 15.62 -3.92 3.13
N GLY A 172 14.78 -2.97 2.71
CA GLY A 172 14.15 -2.95 1.40
C GLY A 172 15.17 -2.94 0.26
N THR A 173 16.10 -1.98 0.27
CA THR A 173 17.15 -1.86 -0.74
C THR A 173 18.04 -3.11 -0.78
N SER A 174 18.47 -3.61 0.38
CA SER A 174 19.33 -4.80 0.46
C SER A 174 18.64 -6.03 -0.14
N ALA A 175 17.35 -6.21 0.14
CA ALA A 175 16.60 -7.37 -0.34
C ALA A 175 16.19 -7.27 -1.82
N THR A 176 16.28 -6.08 -2.44
CA THR A 176 15.98 -5.86 -3.86
C THR A 176 17.22 -5.66 -4.72
N ALA A 177 18.43 -5.67 -4.15
CA ALA A 177 19.67 -5.42 -4.90
C ALA A 177 19.97 -6.47 -5.99
N ASP A 178 19.43 -7.69 -5.83
CA ASP A 178 19.63 -8.82 -6.75
C ASP A 178 18.39 -9.13 -7.62
N LEU A 179 17.48 -8.17 -7.78
CA LEU A 179 16.32 -8.25 -8.68
C LEU A 179 16.61 -7.55 -10.00
#